data_AF-A0A976EE08-F1
#
_entry.id   AF-A0A976EE08-F1
#
_cell.length_a   1.000
_cell.length_b   1.000
_cell.length_c   1.000
_cell.angle_alpha   90.00
_cell.angle_beta   90.00
_cell.angle_gamma   90.00
#
_symmetry.space_group_name_H-M   'P 1'
#
loop_
_entity.id
_entity.type
_entity.pdbx_description
1 polymer ?
#
loop_
_entity_poly.entity_id
_entity_poly.type
_entity_poly.pdbx_seq_one_letter_code
_entity_poly.pdbx_strand_id
1 'polypeptide(L)'
;MKTLFSKIITPVYTSTWYSDLLLAIPRIVGCYFLAVNFGGSKFPCPEWFIKDVAGYGFPFPAFFAWAAVLAETFGGAMLVLGLFTRFAGFMVMCTMLVAIFFQKWGGEVWEMLPAMGFLWISLYAIVMGSGRFGLDHLISKKWFDSSL
;
A
#
# COMPACT_ATOMS: atom_id res chain seq x y z
N MET A 1 22.82 0.45 12.86
CA MET A 1 21.37 0.15 12.72
C MET A 1 20.47 1.38 12.63
N LYS A 2 20.74 2.51 13.31
CA LYS A 2 19.91 3.74 13.23
C LYS A 2 19.76 4.33 11.82
N THR A 3 20.74 4.11 10.94
CA THR A 3 20.81 4.73 9.59
C THR A 3 19.87 4.11 8.56
N LEU A 4 19.58 2.80 8.62
CA LEU A 4 18.68 2.15 7.65
C LEU A 4 17.21 2.44 8.00
N PHE A 5 16.88 2.37 9.29
CA PHE A 5 15.53 2.64 9.77
C PHE A 5 15.15 4.12 9.60
N SER A 6 16.09 5.05 9.84
CA SER A 6 15.83 6.46 9.55
C SER A 6 15.56 6.67 8.06
N LYS A 7 16.36 6.06 7.17
CA LYS A 7 16.14 6.15 5.73
C LYS A 7 14.73 5.69 5.35
N ILE A 8 14.25 4.56 5.86
CA ILE A 8 12.93 4.00 5.50
C ILE A 8 11.77 4.92 5.92
N ILE A 9 11.91 5.62 7.05
CA ILE A 9 10.84 6.43 7.64
C ILE A 9 10.90 7.89 7.17
N THR A 10 12.08 8.43 6.89
CA THR A 10 12.21 9.82 6.44
C THR A 10 11.52 10.03 5.09
N PRO A 11 10.43 10.81 5.04
CA PRO A 11 9.73 11.09 3.78
C PRO A 11 10.56 12.03 2.91
N VAL A 12 10.31 11.98 1.60
CA VAL A 12 10.87 12.94 0.65
C VAL A 12 9.94 14.13 0.57
N TYR A 13 10.48 15.33 0.79
CA TYR A 13 9.73 16.58 0.69
C TYR A 13 9.89 17.18 -0.69
N THR A 14 8.79 17.62 -1.30
CA THR A 14 8.87 18.46 -2.50
C THR A 14 9.15 19.91 -2.12
N SER A 15 9.57 20.72 -3.11
CA SER A 15 9.91 22.14 -2.89
C SER A 15 8.73 22.93 -2.32
N THR A 16 7.48 22.51 -2.58
CA THR A 16 6.30 23.30 -2.24
C THR A 16 5.19 22.48 -1.60
N TRP A 17 4.50 23.06 -0.62
CA TRP A 17 3.53 22.34 0.22
C TRP A 17 2.30 21.84 -0.56
N TYR A 18 1.85 22.56 -1.60
CA TYR A 18 0.72 22.12 -2.42
C TYR A 18 1.05 20.89 -3.28
N SER A 19 2.31 20.74 -3.70
CA SER A 19 2.75 19.53 -4.40
C SER A 19 2.68 18.32 -3.47
N ASP A 20 3.12 18.46 -2.22
CA ASP A 20 2.98 17.39 -1.22
C ASP A 20 1.51 17.09 -0.91
N LEU A 21 0.62 18.08 -0.92
CA LEU A 21 -0.81 17.88 -0.72
C LEU A 21 -1.44 17.12 -1.89
N LEU A 22 -1.17 17.56 -3.13
CA LEU A 22 -1.69 16.92 -4.35
C LEU A 22 -1.26 15.46 -4.45
N LEU A 23 -0.07 15.13 -3.95
CA LEU A 23 0.43 13.76 -3.94
C LEU A 23 -0.11 12.94 -2.76
N ALA A 24 -0.49 13.59 -1.66
CA ALA A 24 -1.15 12.94 -0.54
C ALA A 24 -2.60 12.56 -0.84
N ILE A 25 -3.32 13.33 -1.66
CA ILE A 25 -4.73 13.05 -2.02
C ILE A 25 -4.93 11.64 -2.62
N PRO A 26 -4.25 11.24 -3.72
CA PRO A 26 -4.45 9.91 -4.31
C PRO A 26 -3.99 8.80 -3.37
N ARG A 27 -2.95 9.04 -2.56
CA ARG A 27 -2.53 8.10 -1.52
C ARG A 27 -3.63 7.90 -0.48
N ILE A 28 -4.19 8.98 0.07
CA ILE A 28 -5.19 8.91 1.14
C ILE A 28 -6.50 8.34 0.59
N VAL A 29 -7.03 8.92 -0.48
CA VAL A 29 -8.33 8.52 -1.04
C VAL A 29 -8.26 7.13 -1.68
N GLY A 30 -7.23 6.87 -2.48
CA GLY A 30 -7.04 5.58 -3.13
C GLY A 30 -6.79 4.47 -2.11
N CYS A 31 -5.86 4.65 -1.17
CA CYS A 31 -5.61 3.62 -0.16
C CYS A 31 -6.75 3.47 0.85
N TYR A 32 -7.59 4.50 1.05
CA TYR A 32 -8.83 4.36 1.80
C TYR A 32 -9.80 3.41 1.09
N PHE A 33 -9.99 3.58 -0.22
CA PHE A 33 -10.82 2.66 -1.00
C PHE A 33 -10.24 1.25 -1.01
N LEU A 34 -8.92 1.10 -1.15
CA LEU A 34 -8.25 -0.20 -1.03
C LEU A 34 -8.53 -0.84 0.34
N ALA A 35 -8.33 -0.09 1.42
CA ALA A 35 -8.46 -0.62 2.77
C ALA A 35 -9.90 -1.00 3.14
N VAL A 36 -10.89 -0.22 2.71
CA VAL A 36 -12.30 -0.42 3.11
C VAL A 36 -13.04 -1.31 2.13
N ASN A 37 -12.95 -1.02 0.83
CA ASN A 37 -13.79 -1.67 -0.18
C ASN A 37 -13.18 -2.96 -0.74
N PHE A 38 -11.85 -3.06 -0.78
CA PHE A 38 -11.16 -4.25 -1.31
C PHE A 38 -10.69 -5.17 -0.18
N GLY A 39 -9.87 -4.67 0.74
CA GLY A 39 -9.37 -5.45 1.87
C GLY A 39 -10.45 -5.66 2.93
N GLY A 40 -11.06 -4.58 3.40
CA GLY A 40 -12.03 -4.58 4.50
C GLY A 40 -13.29 -5.40 4.22
N SER A 41 -13.77 -5.40 2.97
CA SER A 41 -14.89 -6.25 2.54
C SER A 41 -14.57 -7.75 2.57
N LYS A 42 -13.28 -8.11 2.56
CA LYS A 42 -12.76 -9.48 2.67
C LYS A 42 -12.17 -9.76 4.05
N PHE A 43 -12.29 -8.87 5.03
CA PHE A 43 -11.69 -9.06 6.35
C PHE A 43 -12.76 -9.46 7.39
N PRO A 44 -12.60 -10.56 8.13
CA PRO A 44 -11.54 -11.58 8.02
C PRO A 44 -11.66 -12.42 6.74
N CYS A 45 -10.54 -13.02 6.29
CA CYS A 45 -10.44 -13.70 5.00
C CYS A 45 -11.53 -14.77 4.82
N PRO A 46 -12.48 -14.61 3.88
CA PRO A 46 -13.58 -15.54 3.72
C PRO A 46 -13.16 -16.79 2.95
N GLU A 47 -13.86 -17.90 3.19
CA GLU A 47 -13.54 -19.20 2.55
C GLU A 47 -13.63 -19.16 1.03
N TRP A 48 -14.57 -18.39 0.47
CA TRP A 48 -14.71 -18.26 -0.98
C TRP A 48 -13.46 -17.65 -1.62
N PHE A 49 -12.79 -16.72 -0.93
CA PHE A 49 -11.57 -16.09 -1.43
C PHE A 49 -10.38 -17.05 -1.37
N ILE A 50 -10.31 -17.90 -0.34
CA ILE A 50 -9.32 -18.99 -0.27
C ILE A 50 -9.50 -19.97 -1.43
N LYS A 51 -10.76 -20.32 -1.77
CA LYS A 51 -11.08 -21.18 -2.92
C LYS A 51 -10.71 -20.52 -4.25
N ASP A 52 -10.95 -19.22 -4.38
CA ASP A 52 -10.60 -18.43 -5.57
C ASP A 52 -9.07 -18.41 -5.77
N VAL A 53 -8.30 -18.13 -4.71
CA VAL A 53 -6.83 -18.19 -4.74
C VAL A 53 -6.31 -19.61 -5.02
N ALA A 54 -7.00 -20.65 -4.54
CA ALA A 54 -6.68 -22.03 -4.89
C ALA A 54 -6.88 -22.33 -6.38
N GLY A 55 -7.88 -21.70 -7.00
CA GLY A 55 -8.15 -21.79 -8.45
C GLY A 55 -7.02 -21.22 -9.31
N TYR A 56 -6.23 -20.27 -8.78
CA TYR A 56 -5.09 -19.69 -9.48
C TYR A 56 -3.83 -20.57 -9.46
N GLY A 57 -3.85 -21.71 -8.74
CA GLY A 57 -2.72 -22.65 -8.69
C GLY A 57 -1.61 -22.27 -7.70
N PHE A 58 -1.87 -21.39 -6.74
CA PHE A 58 -0.89 -21.03 -5.71
C PHE A 58 -0.60 -22.19 -4.74
N PRO A 59 0.67 -22.42 -4.36
CA PRO A 59 0.99 -23.30 -3.23
C PRO A 59 0.47 -22.65 -1.94
N PHE A 60 -0.20 -23.42 -1.08
CA PHE A 60 -0.79 -22.93 0.18
C PHE A 60 -1.74 -21.72 0.00
N PRO A 61 -2.89 -21.89 -0.67
CA PRO A 61 -3.79 -20.80 -1.05
C PRO A 61 -4.36 -20.04 0.15
N ALA A 62 -4.58 -20.71 1.29
CA ALA A 62 -5.01 -20.05 2.51
C ALA A 62 -4.01 -19.00 3.01
N PHE A 63 -2.70 -19.30 2.94
CA PHE A 63 -1.66 -18.37 3.38
C PHE A 63 -1.63 -17.12 2.48
N PHE A 64 -1.62 -17.31 1.15
CA PHE A 64 -1.61 -16.20 0.21
C PHE A 64 -2.89 -15.36 0.23
N ALA A 65 -4.05 -16.00 0.41
CA ALA A 65 -5.32 -15.29 0.58
C ALA A 65 -5.31 -14.40 1.83
N TRP A 66 -4.88 -14.93 2.98
CA TRP A 66 -4.74 -14.14 4.20
C TRP A 66 -3.70 -13.03 4.05
N ALA A 67 -2.55 -13.32 3.43
CA ALA A 67 -1.52 -12.30 3.17
C ALA A 67 -2.06 -11.17 2.30
N ALA A 68 -2.84 -11.48 1.27
CA ALA A 68 -3.46 -10.50 0.40
C ALA A 68 -4.47 -9.62 1.15
N VAL A 69 -5.40 -10.22 1.89
CA VAL A 69 -6.41 -9.49 2.68
C VAL A 69 -5.76 -8.59 3.73
N LEU A 70 -4.72 -9.07 4.40
CA LEU A 70 -4.00 -8.29 5.41
C LEU A 70 -3.24 -7.12 4.78
N ALA A 71 -2.55 -7.34 3.66
CA ALA A 71 -1.84 -6.28 2.96
C ALA A 71 -2.80 -5.24 2.33
N GLU A 72 -3.95 -5.65 1.78
CA GLU A 72 -4.97 -4.72 1.28
C GLU A 72 -5.59 -3.89 2.42
N THR A 73 -5.99 -4.54 3.52
CA THR A 73 -6.66 -3.88 4.65
C THR A 73 -5.68 -3.02 5.46
N PHE A 74 -4.66 -3.64 6.06
CA PHE A 74 -3.74 -2.96 6.95
C PHE A 74 -2.69 -2.16 6.18
N GLY A 75 -2.18 -2.67 5.05
CA GLY A 75 -1.27 -1.91 4.20
C GLY A 75 -1.95 -0.67 3.62
N GLY A 76 -3.20 -0.81 3.16
CA GLY A 76 -4.04 0.33 2.77
C GLY A 76 -4.22 1.33 3.91
N ALA A 77 -4.63 0.88 5.11
CA ALA A 77 -4.83 1.75 6.26
C ALA A 77 -3.54 2.49 6.71
N MET A 78 -2.40 1.80 6.69
CA MET A 78 -1.10 2.38 7.00
C MET A 78 -0.70 3.46 5.98
N LEU A 79 -0.98 3.25 4.70
CA LEU A 79 -0.76 4.26 3.66
C LEU A 79 -1.69 5.47 3.80
N VAL A 80 -2.94 5.28 4.22
CA VAL A 80 -3.87 6.39 4.54
C VAL A 80 -3.29 7.25 5.65
N LEU A 81 -2.92 6.62 6.78
CA LEU A 81 -2.34 7.30 7.93
C LEU A 81 -0.94 7.88 7.64
N GLY A 82 -0.28 7.38 6.59
CA GLY A 82 1.08 7.75 6.27
C GLY A 82 2.09 7.22 7.30
N LEU A 83 1.86 5.99 7.79
CA LEU A 83 2.72 5.28 8.74
C LEU A 83 3.45 4.12 8.04
N PHE A 84 4.77 4.03 8.22
CA PHE A 84 5.65 3.07 7.54
C PHE A 84 5.34 2.97 6.03
N THR A 85 5.15 4.13 5.41
CA THR A 85 4.61 4.27 4.05
C THR A 85 5.34 3.44 3.01
N ARG A 86 6.67 3.35 3.10
CA ARG A 86 7.46 2.54 2.17
C ARG A 86 7.25 1.05 2.33
N PHE A 87 7.13 0.58 3.57
CA PHE A 87 6.88 -0.83 3.86
C PHE A 87 5.46 -1.22 3.47
N ALA A 88 4.46 -0.41 3.86
CA ALA A 88 3.08 -0.62 3.49
C ALA A 88 2.88 -0.56 1.96
N GLY A 89 3.53 0.40 1.29
CA GLY A 89 3.56 0.50 -0.16
C GLY A 89 4.13 -0.75 -0.83
N PHE A 90 5.23 -1.30 -0.31
CA PHE A 90 5.80 -2.54 -0.82
C PHE A 90 4.84 -3.73 -0.67
N MET A 91 4.18 -3.88 0.48
CA MET A 91 3.19 -4.94 0.68
C MET A 91 2.03 -4.85 -0.32
N VAL A 92 1.47 -3.64 -0.50
CA VAL A 92 0.39 -3.40 -1.48
C VAL A 92 0.87 -3.62 -2.91
N MET A 93 2.08 -3.21 -3.25
CA MET A 93 2.66 -3.45 -4.57
C MET A 93 2.71 -4.95 -4.88
N CYS A 94 3.18 -5.78 -3.95
CA CYS A 94 3.23 -7.22 -4.12
C CYS A 94 1.84 -7.83 -4.35
N THR A 95 0.82 -7.43 -3.60
CA THR A 95 -0.54 -7.96 -3.77
C THR A 95 -1.16 -7.55 -5.10
N MET A 96 -0.95 -6.29 -5.52
CA MET A 96 -1.46 -5.82 -6.81
C MET A 96 -0.79 -6.52 -7.98
N LEU A 97 0.52 -6.80 -7.91
CA LEU A 97 1.21 -7.59 -8.93
C LEU A 97 0.64 -9.01 -9.02
N VAL A 98 0.41 -9.66 -7.88
CA VAL A 98 -0.23 -10.99 -7.86
C VAL A 98 -1.63 -10.93 -8.48
N ALA A 99 -2.46 -9.93 -8.13
CA ALA A 99 -3.79 -9.77 -8.71
C ALA A 99 -3.73 -9.58 -10.24
N ILE A 100 -2.80 -8.76 -10.74
CA ILE A 100 -2.63 -8.50 -12.18
C ILE A 100 -2.21 -9.78 -12.93
N PHE A 101 -1.20 -10.51 -12.44
CA PHE A 101 -0.63 -11.65 -13.16
C PHE A 101 -1.35 -12.98 -12.96
N PHE A 102 -2.07 -13.17 -11.85
CA PHE A 102 -2.68 -14.46 -11.52
C PHE A 102 -4.21 -14.45 -11.54
N GLN A 103 -4.84 -13.34 -11.18
CA GLN A 103 -6.30 -13.26 -11.15
C GLN A 103 -6.89 -12.75 -12.46
N LYS A 104 -6.24 -11.79 -13.12
CA LYS A 104 -6.80 -11.09 -14.30
C LYS A 104 -5.98 -11.25 -15.59
N TRP A 105 -4.94 -12.08 -15.59
CA TRP A 105 -4.07 -12.24 -16.74
C TRP A 105 -4.80 -12.83 -17.94
N GLY A 106 -4.76 -12.13 -19.08
CA GLY A 106 -5.49 -12.50 -20.29
C GLY A 106 -6.96 -12.04 -20.33
N GLY A 107 -7.44 -11.34 -19.29
CA GLY A 107 -8.75 -10.70 -19.27
C GLY A 107 -8.75 -9.30 -19.91
N GLU A 108 -9.88 -8.60 -19.82
CA GLU A 108 -9.99 -7.23 -20.30
C GLU A 108 -9.21 -6.24 -19.41
N VAL A 109 -8.60 -5.23 -20.04
CA VAL A 109 -7.81 -4.19 -19.35
C VAL A 109 -8.65 -3.44 -18.29
N TRP A 110 -9.96 -3.29 -18.53
CA TRP A 110 -10.87 -2.63 -17.59
C TRP A 110 -10.97 -3.31 -16.25
N GLU A 111 -10.87 -4.65 -16.20
CA GLU A 111 -10.89 -5.40 -14.95
C GLU A 111 -9.56 -5.30 -14.18
N MET A 112 -8.47 -5.04 -14.88
CA MET A 112 -7.12 -4.87 -14.31
C MET A 112 -6.90 -3.44 -13.80
N LEU A 113 -7.68 -2.48 -14.27
CA LEU A 113 -7.48 -1.05 -14.01
C LEU A 113 -7.43 -0.69 -12.52
N PRO A 114 -8.29 -1.23 -11.63
CA PRO A 114 -8.19 -0.94 -10.20
C PRO A 114 -6.87 -1.43 -9.60
N ALA A 115 -6.45 -2.66 -9.92
CA ALA A 115 -5.20 -3.23 -9.42
C ALA A 115 -3.98 -2.45 -9.92
N MET A 116 -4.00 -2.04 -11.20
CA MET A 116 -2.96 -1.17 -11.76
C MET A 116 -2.95 0.20 -11.07
N GLY A 117 -4.11 0.80 -10.82
CA GLY A 117 -4.23 2.08 -10.13
C GLY A 117 -3.61 2.06 -8.73
N PHE A 118 -3.92 1.03 -7.93
CA PHE A 118 -3.32 0.86 -6.61
C PHE A 118 -1.83 0.53 -6.70
N LEU A 119 -1.39 -0.21 -7.71
CA LEU A 119 0.02 -0.45 -7.98
C LEU A 119 0.77 0.88 -8.18
N TRP A 120 0.27 1.77 -9.03
CA TRP A 120 0.89 3.09 -9.25
C TRP A 120 0.97 3.94 -7.98
N ILE A 121 -0.11 3.97 -7.19
CA ILE A 121 -0.12 4.69 -5.90
C ILE A 121 0.90 4.09 -4.94
N SER A 122 1.02 2.76 -4.91
CA SER A 122 1.97 2.06 -4.03
C SER A 122 3.44 2.32 -4.42
N LEU A 123 3.76 2.32 -5.71
CA LEU A 123 5.10 2.65 -6.23
C LEU A 123 5.49 4.08 -5.85
N TYR A 124 4.56 5.01 -6.03
CA TYR A 124 4.75 6.40 -5.63
C TYR A 124 5.00 6.51 -4.12
N ALA A 125 4.22 5.82 -3.29
CA ALA A 125 4.38 5.81 -1.84
C ALA A 125 5.71 5.19 -1.38
N ILE A 126 6.25 4.20 -2.10
CA ILE A 126 7.58 3.63 -1.82
C ILE A 126 8.69 4.66 -2.05
N VAL A 127 8.63 5.40 -3.16
CA VAL A 127 9.67 6.37 -3.52
C VAL A 127 9.58 7.61 -2.64
N MET A 128 8.41 8.24 -2.56
CA MET A 128 8.23 9.52 -1.89
C MET A 128 7.96 9.39 -0.39
N GLY A 129 7.47 8.23 0.08
CA GLY A 129 7.07 8.04 1.47
C GLY A 129 5.78 8.81 1.81
N SER A 130 5.67 9.29 3.05
CA SER A 130 4.49 10.00 3.53
C SER A 130 4.37 11.46 3.09
N GLY A 131 5.42 12.05 2.50
CA GLY A 131 5.53 13.49 2.32
C GLY A 131 5.31 14.27 3.62
N ARG A 132 4.93 15.56 3.53
CA ARG A 132 4.57 16.41 4.69
C ARG A 132 3.28 15.97 5.39
N PHE A 133 2.39 15.27 4.68
CA PHE A 133 1.07 14.90 5.15
C PHE A 133 1.01 13.41 5.49
N GLY A 134 1.60 13.01 6.62
CA GLY A 134 1.48 11.66 7.17
C GLY A 134 2.22 11.50 8.50
N LEU A 135 1.92 10.43 9.24
CA LEU A 135 2.50 10.20 10.56
C LEU A 135 4.03 9.99 10.53
N ASP A 136 4.59 9.43 9.45
CA ASP A 136 6.04 9.27 9.28
C ASP A 136 6.77 10.63 9.34
N HIS A 137 6.17 11.71 8.84
CA HIS A 137 6.71 13.07 8.97
C HIS A 137 6.82 13.51 10.43
N LEU A 138 5.76 13.30 11.22
CA LEU A 138 5.72 13.69 12.63
C LEU A 138 6.71 12.87 13.46
N ILE A 139 6.81 11.57 13.18
CA ILE A 139 7.78 10.68 13.83
C ILE A 139 9.21 11.10 13.46
N SER A 140 9.46 11.39 12.17
CA SER A 140 10.77 11.85 11.71
C SER A 140 11.19 13.14 12.37
N LYS A 141 10.28 14.11 12.48
CA LYS A 141 10.54 15.40 13.14
C LYS A 141 10.84 15.24 14.63
N LYS A 142 10.18 14.31 15.32
CA LYS A 142 10.37 14.11 16.77
C LYS A 142 11.61 13.29 17.12
N TRP A 143 11.98 12.31 16.29
CA TRP A 143 13.02 11.32 16.62
C TRP A 143 14.34 11.51 15.88
N PHE A 144 14.32 12.13 14.71
CA PHE A 144 15.51 12.31 13.86
C PHE A 144 15.88 13.77 13.64
N ASP A 145 14.97 14.71 13.91
CA ASP A 145 15.17 16.15 13.77
C ASP A 145 15.49 16.79 15.14
N SER A 146 16.60 16.37 15.73
CA SER A 146 17.24 17.05 16.87
C SER A 146 18.44 17.88 16.42
N SER A 147 18.40 18.42 15.20
CA SER A 147 19.46 19.27 14.64
C SER A 147 18.99 20.16 13.48
N LEU A 148 17.92 20.92 13.68
CA LEU A 148 17.70 22.19 12.98
C LEU A 148 17.87 23.34 13.97
#